data_AF-A0A5E4N3S2-F1
#
_entry.id   AF-A0A5E4N3S2-F1
#
_cell.length_a   1.000
_cell.length_b   1.000
_cell.length_c   1.000
_cell.angle_alpha   90.00
_cell.angle_beta   90.00
_cell.angle_gamma   90.00
#
_symmetry.space_group_name_H-M   'P 1'
#
loop_
_entity.id
_entity.type
_entity.pdbx_description
1 polymer ?
#
loop_
_entity_poly.entity_id
_entity_poly.type
_entity_poly.pdbx_seq_one_letter_code
_entity_poly.pdbx_strand_id
1 'polypeptide(L)'
;MINDLGITLDQELQFHDHIDKSCCKALKTLRFIKRVSLEFNFISPLKALFCALIRSILEYDVVIRDPSSASSVNHLERIQRKFLSFAAMVLHNDHLPHEYNLVIKRLGLKILADRQISANNVFLRNLKNGSTDCSVLLSLILKSLASSPSNLPVFHSFLHHELLS
;
A
#
# COMPACT_ATOMS: atom_id res chain seq x y z
N MET A 1 -21.89 -3.68 10.67
CA MET A 1 -20.47 -3.32 10.56
C MET A 1 -19.67 -4.28 11.42
N ILE A 2 -18.73 -5.01 10.83
CA ILE A 2 -17.88 -5.99 11.53
C ILE A 2 -16.49 -5.35 11.65
N ASN A 3 -15.89 -5.44 12.84
CA ASN A 3 -14.51 -5.01 13.06
C ASN A 3 -13.69 -6.23 13.47
N ASP A 4 -12.63 -6.51 12.70
CA ASP A 4 -11.69 -7.57 13.02
C ASP A 4 -10.26 -7.09 12.78
N LEU A 5 -9.36 -7.34 13.74
CA LEU A 5 -7.96 -6.88 13.72
C LEU A 5 -7.76 -5.40 13.34
N GLY A 6 -8.72 -4.53 13.68
CA GLY A 6 -8.67 -3.10 13.34
C GLY A 6 -9.10 -2.75 11.91
N ILE A 7 -9.58 -3.72 11.13
CA ILE A 7 -10.19 -3.55 9.81
C ILE A 7 -11.71 -3.52 9.97
N THR A 8 -12.36 -2.58 9.28
CA THR A 8 -13.82 -2.45 9.30
C THR A 8 -14.39 -2.93 7.97
N LEU A 9 -15.36 -3.83 8.03
CA LEU A 9 -16.16 -4.26 6.89
C LEU A 9 -17.58 -3.72 7.04
N ASP A 10 -18.10 -3.13 5.97
CA ASP A 10 -19.52 -2.78 5.89
C ASP A 10 -20.41 -4.02 5.69
N GLN A 11 -21.72 -3.82 5.61
CA GLN A 11 -22.68 -4.91 5.44
C GLN A 11 -22.58 -5.60 4.07
N GLU A 12 -21.96 -4.94 3.09
CA GLU A 12 -21.72 -5.42 1.73
C GLU A 12 -20.31 -5.99 1.57
N LEU A 13 -19.57 -6.16 2.68
CA LEU A 13 -18.17 -6.60 2.74
C LEU A 13 -17.21 -5.70 1.95
N GLN A 14 -17.56 -4.42 1.76
CA GLN A 14 -16.67 -3.43 1.14
C GLN A 14 -15.82 -2.72 2.20
N PHE A 15 -14.73 -2.14 1.72
CA PHE A 15 -13.70 -1.49 2.54
C PHE A 15 -13.80 0.05 2.55
N HIS A 16 -14.85 0.64 1.99
CA HIS A 16 -14.96 2.09 1.81
C HIS A 16 -14.78 2.86 3.13
N ASP A 17 -15.57 2.51 4.15
CA ASP A 17 -15.50 3.12 5.47
C ASP A 17 -14.13 2.94 6.13
N HIS A 18 -13.49 1.79 5.92
CA HIS A 18 -12.15 1.53 6.46
C HIS A 18 -11.10 2.43 5.79
N ILE A 19 -11.16 2.55 4.47
CA ILE A 19 -10.24 3.39 3.69
C ILE A 19 -10.39 4.85 4.11
N ASP A 20 -11.61 5.34 4.26
CA ASP A 20 -11.87 6.72 4.72
C ASP A 20 -11.33 6.96 6.13
N LYS A 21 -11.54 6.02 7.06
CA LYS A 21 -10.97 6.09 8.41
C LYS A 21 -9.44 6.12 8.38
N SER A 22 -8.81 5.25 7.58
CA SER A 22 -7.36 5.20 7.38
C SER A 22 -6.84 6.52 6.79
N CYS A 23 -7.55 7.09 5.82
CA CYS A 23 -7.21 8.38 5.23
C CYS A 23 -7.33 9.54 6.22
N CYS A 24 -8.42 9.61 6.99
CA CYS A 24 -8.57 10.59 8.06
C CYS A 24 -7.45 10.47 9.10
N LYS A 25 -7.10 9.24 9.52
CA LYS A 25 -6.02 8.98 10.47
C LYS A 25 -4.66 9.43 9.91
N ALA A 26 -4.37 9.11 8.65
CA ALA A 26 -3.13 9.50 8.01
C ALA A 26 -3.04 11.02 7.78
N LEU A 27 -4.15 11.70 7.45
CA LEU A 27 -4.20 13.17 7.36
C LEU A 27 -3.97 13.86 8.71
N LYS A 28 -4.56 13.34 9.80
CA LYS A 28 -4.29 13.82 11.17
C LYS A 28 -2.82 13.64 11.53
N THR A 29 -2.26 12.48 11.22
CA THR A 29 -0.84 12.16 11.41
C THR A 29 0.07 13.06 10.59
N LEU A 30 -0.29 13.37 9.35
CA LEU A 30 0.43 14.34 8.52
C LEU A 30 0.43 15.73 9.16
N ARG A 31 -0.70 16.20 9.73
CA ARG A 31 -0.75 17.48 10.45
C ARG A 31 0.13 17.49 11.70
N PHE A 32 0.32 16.34 12.35
CA PHE A 32 1.26 16.19 13.45
C PHE A 32 2.70 16.29 12.94
N ILE A 33 3.08 15.48 11.94
CA ILE A 33 4.40 15.51 11.30
C ILE A 33 4.75 16.93 10.88
N LYS A 34 3.85 17.61 10.17
CA LYS A 34 4.05 18.99 9.73
C LYS A 34 4.48 19.89 10.88
N ARG A 35 3.81 19.83 12.02
CA ARG A 35 4.10 20.69 13.18
C ARG A 35 5.45 20.38 13.83
N VAL A 36 5.81 19.10 13.95
CA VAL A 36 7.05 18.70 14.64
C VAL A 36 8.29 18.74 13.76
N SER A 37 8.12 18.78 12.43
CA SER A 37 9.21 18.72 11.46
C SER A 37 9.30 19.94 10.56
N LEU A 38 8.75 21.10 10.98
CA LEU A 38 8.85 22.35 10.19
C LEU A 38 10.31 22.77 9.97
N GLU A 39 11.17 22.59 10.98
CA GLU A 39 12.57 23.03 10.97
C GLU A 39 13.52 21.94 10.44
N PHE A 40 12.99 20.81 9.97
CA PHE A 40 13.81 19.66 9.57
C PHE A 40 14.43 19.87 8.19
N ASN A 41 15.69 20.27 8.14
CA ASN A 41 16.37 20.50 6.85
C ASN A 41 17.01 19.24 6.22
N PHE A 42 16.64 18.04 6.69
CA PHE A 42 17.26 16.78 6.30
C PHE A 42 16.26 15.75 5.76
N ILE A 43 16.70 15.01 4.75
CA ILE A 43 15.91 13.97 4.07
C ILE A 43 15.61 12.81 5.02
N SER A 44 16.62 12.32 5.74
CA SER A 44 16.50 11.09 6.53
C SER A 44 15.43 11.16 7.63
N PRO A 45 15.35 12.21 8.46
CA PRO A 45 14.30 12.34 9.48
C PRO A 45 12.89 12.44 8.88
N LEU A 46 12.71 13.22 7.80
CA LEU A 46 11.42 13.34 7.11
C LEU A 46 10.96 12.00 6.53
N LYS A 47 11.88 11.27 5.89
CA LYS A 47 11.61 9.92 5.38
C LYS A 47 11.24 8.97 6.52
N ALA A 48 11.98 8.99 7.62
CA ALA A 48 11.72 8.13 8.78
C ALA A 48 10.32 8.40 9.37
N LEU A 49 9.95 9.67 9.56
CA LEU A 49 8.62 10.05 10.03
C LEU A 49 7.50 9.56 9.10
N PHE A 50 7.67 9.73 7.79
CA PHE A 50 6.71 9.23 6.81
C PHE A 50 6.58 7.71 6.88
N CYS A 51 7.70 6.98 6.84
CA CYS A 51 7.71 5.53 6.86
C CYS A 51 7.14 4.94 8.15
N ALA A 52 7.45 5.54 9.30
CA ALA A 52 7.01 5.04 10.59
C ALA A 52 5.52 5.32 10.85
N LEU A 53 5.02 6.49 10.45
CA LEU A 53 3.71 6.98 10.90
C LEU A 53 2.64 6.99 9.80
N ILE A 54 2.95 7.51 8.62
CA ILE A 54 1.95 7.59 7.53
C ILE A 54 1.90 6.26 6.79
N ARG A 55 3.06 5.73 6.39
CA ARG A 55 3.14 4.51 5.60
C ARG A 55 2.57 3.30 6.34
N SER A 56 2.82 3.19 7.64
CA SER A 56 2.24 2.12 8.47
C SER A 56 0.70 2.15 8.46
N ILE A 57 0.07 3.32 8.38
CA ILE A 57 -1.39 3.45 8.24
C ILE A 57 -1.85 3.04 6.84
N LEU A 58 -1.17 3.51 5.79
CA LEU A 58 -1.61 3.29 4.41
C LEU A 58 -1.41 1.85 3.91
N GLU A 59 -0.42 1.14 4.47
CA GLU A 59 -0.01 -0.20 4.05
C GLU A 59 -0.51 -1.33 4.97
N TYR A 60 -1.19 -1.02 6.08
CA TYR A 60 -1.63 -2.03 7.05
C TYR A 60 -2.50 -3.14 6.43
N ASP A 61 -3.47 -2.75 5.63
CA ASP A 61 -4.50 -3.57 4.99
C ASP A 61 -4.23 -3.78 3.49
N VAL A 62 -2.99 -3.54 3.02
CA VAL A 62 -2.71 -3.45 1.57
C VAL A 62 -2.97 -4.74 0.79
N VAL A 63 -2.79 -5.90 1.43
CA VAL A 63 -2.96 -7.24 0.83
C VAL A 63 -4.42 -7.63 0.72
N ILE A 64 -5.25 -7.18 1.66
CA ILE A 64 -6.68 -7.50 1.70
C ILE A 64 -7.52 -6.50 0.91
N ARG A 65 -7.01 -5.28 0.73
CA ARG A 65 -7.70 -4.21 0.01
C ARG A 65 -7.82 -4.56 -1.46
N ASP A 66 -9.03 -4.40 -2.00
CA ASP A 66 -9.33 -4.64 -3.40
C ASP A 66 -8.44 -3.79 -4.35
N PRO A 67 -7.63 -4.42 -5.22
CA PRO A 67 -6.80 -3.71 -6.19
C PRO A 67 -7.60 -3.11 -7.36
N SER A 68 -8.86 -3.52 -7.56
CA SER A 68 -9.68 -3.08 -8.70
C SER A 68 -10.27 -1.67 -8.51
N SER A 69 -10.34 -1.18 -7.27
CA SER A 69 -10.84 0.15 -6.93
C SER A 69 -9.78 1.24 -7.15
N ALA A 70 -9.62 1.69 -8.40
CA ALA A 70 -8.71 2.79 -8.75
C ALA A 70 -8.99 4.09 -7.96
N SER A 71 -10.25 4.34 -7.59
CA SER A 71 -10.66 5.50 -6.78
C SER A 71 -10.04 5.47 -5.37
N SER A 72 -10.04 4.30 -4.74
CA SER A 72 -9.48 4.08 -3.40
C SER A 72 -7.96 4.28 -3.37
N VAL A 73 -7.25 3.70 -4.34
CA VAL A 73 -5.80 3.87 -4.51
C VAL A 73 -5.45 5.35 -4.70
N ASN A 74 -6.21 6.06 -5.54
CA ASN A 74 -6.02 7.49 -5.77
C ASN A 74 -6.23 8.33 -4.50
N HIS A 75 -7.19 7.97 -3.66
CA HIS A 75 -7.46 8.68 -2.41
C HIS A 75 -6.30 8.55 -1.41
N LEU A 76 -5.71 7.36 -1.31
CA LEU A 76 -4.54 7.10 -0.46
C LEU A 76 -3.27 7.74 -1.04
N GLU A 77 -3.05 7.67 -2.35
CA GLU A 77 -1.92 8.30 -3.04
C GLU A 77 -1.91 9.83 -2.82
N ARG A 78 -3.10 10.46 -2.75
CA ARG A 78 -3.21 11.89 -2.42
C ARG A 78 -2.59 12.24 -1.06
N ILE A 79 -2.61 11.34 -0.09
CA ILE A 79 -1.99 11.57 1.23
C ILE A 79 -0.47 11.58 1.11
N GLN A 80 0.08 10.62 0.36
CA GLN A 80 1.50 10.64 0.03
C GLN A 80 1.89 11.93 -0.70
N ARG A 81 1.12 12.37 -1.70
CA ARG A 81 1.38 13.63 -2.41
C ARG A 81 1.35 14.85 -1.50
N LYS A 82 0.42 14.91 -0.53
CA LYS A 82 0.39 15.98 0.48
C LYS A 82 1.62 15.97 1.39
N PHE A 83 2.16 14.79 1.72
CA PHE A 83 3.43 14.69 2.43
C PHE A 83 4.60 15.15 1.57
N LEU A 84 4.67 14.71 0.31
CA LEU A 84 5.74 15.07 -0.63
C LEU A 84 5.80 16.59 -0.88
N SER A 85 4.64 17.23 -1.07
CA SER A 85 4.53 18.68 -1.18
C SER A 85 5.13 19.39 0.04
N PHE A 86 4.83 18.89 1.24
CA PHE A 86 5.40 19.42 2.47
C PHE A 86 6.92 19.19 2.58
N ALA A 87 7.37 17.96 2.31
CA ALA A 87 8.80 17.64 2.36
C ALA A 87 9.59 18.50 1.37
N ALA A 88 9.07 18.76 0.19
CA ALA A 88 9.71 19.60 -0.79
C ALA A 88 9.80 21.06 -0.35
N MET A 89 8.74 21.60 0.28
CA MET A 89 8.74 22.94 0.89
C MET A 89 9.84 23.07 1.96
N VAL A 90 9.92 22.11 2.89
CA VAL A 90 10.92 22.15 3.97
C VAL A 90 12.34 21.95 3.45
N LEU A 91 12.53 21.11 2.43
CA LEU A 91 13.84 20.83 1.85
C LEU A 91 14.29 21.88 0.81
N HIS A 92 13.60 23.02 0.70
CA HIS A 92 13.85 24.10 -0.27
C HIS A 92 13.96 23.58 -1.72
N ASN A 93 13.08 22.65 -2.11
CA ASN A 93 13.00 22.20 -3.49
C ASN A 93 11.92 22.99 -4.23
N ASP A 94 12.36 23.82 -5.17
CA ASP A 94 11.48 24.27 -6.24
C ASP A 94 11.07 23.05 -7.05
N HIS A 95 9.79 22.69 -6.95
CA HIS A 95 9.19 21.66 -7.77
C HIS A 95 7.88 22.20 -8.32
N LEU A 96 7.61 21.88 -9.59
CA LEU A 96 6.38 22.30 -10.22
C LEU A 96 5.20 21.62 -9.47
N PRO A 97 4.07 22.34 -9.28
CA PRO A 97 2.85 21.70 -8.80
C PRO A 97 2.56 20.43 -9.61
N HIS A 98 2.23 19.35 -8.92
CA HIS A 98 1.93 18.02 -9.49
C HIS A 98 3.13 17.17 -9.94
N GLU A 99 4.35 17.71 -10.01
CA GLU A 99 5.57 16.97 -10.34
C GLU A 99 6.32 16.49 -9.08
N TYR A 100 5.86 15.37 -8.53
CA TYR A 100 6.42 14.82 -7.28
C TYR A 100 7.55 13.80 -7.48
N ASN A 101 7.85 13.42 -8.72
CA ASN A 101 8.81 12.35 -9.03
C ASN A 101 10.22 12.62 -8.49
N LEU A 102 10.69 13.88 -8.61
CA LEU A 102 12.01 14.28 -8.09
C LEU A 102 12.08 14.18 -6.57
N VAL A 103 11.01 14.60 -5.88
CA VAL A 103 10.92 14.57 -4.42
C VAL A 103 10.85 13.13 -3.92
N ILE A 104 10.07 12.28 -4.58
CA ILE A 104 9.99 10.83 -4.31
C ILE A 104 11.38 10.19 -4.43
N LYS A 105 12.09 10.46 -5.54
CA LYS A 105 13.44 9.93 -5.78
C LYS A 105 14.43 10.42 -4.73
N ARG A 106 14.40 11.71 -4.38
CA ARG A 106 15.28 12.32 -3.37
C ARG A 106 15.05 11.73 -1.97
N LEU A 107 13.80 11.47 -1.59
CA LEU A 107 13.45 10.77 -0.35
C LEU A 107 13.69 9.25 -0.43
N GLY A 108 14.00 8.71 -1.61
CA GLY A 108 14.11 7.27 -1.84
C GLY A 108 12.81 6.53 -1.48
N LEU A 109 11.67 7.10 -1.86
CA LEU A 109 10.34 6.51 -1.71
C LEU A 109 9.87 5.94 -3.04
N LYS A 110 8.76 5.20 -3.02
CA LYS A 110 8.01 4.75 -4.20
C LYS A 110 6.57 5.24 -4.09
N ILE A 111 5.84 5.31 -5.19
CA ILE A 111 4.39 5.56 -5.16
C ILE A 111 3.67 4.42 -4.42
N LEU A 112 2.46 4.66 -3.92
CA LEU A 112 1.68 3.65 -3.18
C LEU A 112 1.38 2.43 -4.05
N ALA A 113 1.02 2.64 -5.32
CA ALA A 113 0.68 1.57 -6.25
C ALA A 113 1.82 0.53 -6.39
N ASP A 114 3.06 0.99 -6.61
CA ASP A 114 4.23 0.10 -6.69
C ASP A 114 4.46 -0.69 -5.40
N ARG A 115 4.21 -0.06 -4.25
CA ARG A 115 4.38 -0.69 -2.93
C ARG A 115 3.28 -1.72 -2.68
N GLN A 116 2.04 -1.45 -3.11
CA GLN A 116 0.93 -2.40 -3.07
C GLN A 116 1.22 -3.63 -3.94
N ILE A 117 1.67 -3.43 -5.19
CA ILE A 117 2.09 -4.52 -6.07
C ILE A 117 3.20 -5.34 -5.40
N SER A 118 4.20 -4.67 -4.82
CA SER A 118 5.30 -5.35 -4.13
C SER A 118 4.82 -6.18 -2.93
N ALA A 119 3.92 -5.63 -2.11
CA ALA A 119 3.35 -6.33 -0.95
C ALA A 119 2.53 -7.56 -1.36
N ASN A 120 1.68 -7.41 -2.39
CA ASN A 120 0.88 -8.52 -2.92
C ASN A 120 1.77 -9.64 -3.48
N ASN A 121 2.84 -9.28 -4.21
CA ASN A 121 3.79 -10.26 -4.72
C ASN A 121 4.55 -11.00 -3.61
N VAL A 122 4.93 -10.31 -2.53
CA VAL A 122 5.55 -10.93 -1.36
C VAL A 122 4.56 -11.89 -0.69
N PHE A 123 3.32 -11.47 -0.49
CA PHE A 123 2.28 -12.31 0.09
C PHE A 123 2.03 -13.58 -0.73
N LEU A 124 1.85 -13.45 -2.04
CA LEU A 124 1.62 -14.60 -2.93
C LEU A 124 2.81 -15.56 -2.95
N ARG A 125 4.04 -15.03 -2.92
CA ARG A 125 5.25 -15.85 -2.82
C ARG A 125 5.29 -16.62 -1.50
N ASN A 126 4.95 -15.97 -0.39
CA ASN A 126 4.93 -16.58 0.94
C ASN A 126 3.81 -17.62 1.08
N LEU A 127 2.69 -17.41 0.40
CA LEU A 127 1.62 -18.41 0.35
C LEU A 127 2.06 -19.65 -0.44
N LYS A 128 2.73 -19.45 -1.57
CA LYS A 128 3.22 -20.53 -2.43
C LYS A 128 4.31 -21.38 -1.77
N ASN A 129 5.24 -20.76 -1.04
CA ASN A 129 6.37 -21.47 -0.42
C ASN A 129 6.04 -22.03 0.97
N GLY A 130 4.79 -21.93 1.43
CA GLY A 130 4.36 -22.40 2.75
C GLY A 130 4.81 -21.54 3.94
N SER A 131 5.41 -20.37 3.73
CA SER A 131 5.73 -19.43 4.82
C SER A 131 4.47 -18.77 5.40
N THR A 132 3.42 -18.65 4.59
CA THR A 132 2.06 -18.35 5.04
C THR A 132 1.23 -19.60 4.85
N ASP A 133 0.97 -20.36 5.91
CA ASP A 133 0.21 -21.60 5.83
C ASP A 133 -1.31 -21.33 5.79
N CYS A 134 -1.85 -21.24 4.57
CA CYS A 134 -3.28 -21.13 4.34
C CYS A 134 -3.70 -21.90 3.09
N SER A 135 -3.76 -23.23 3.22
CA SER A 135 -4.13 -24.16 2.13
C SER A 135 -5.48 -23.82 1.48
N VAL A 136 -6.46 -23.35 2.26
CA VAL A 136 -7.77 -22.92 1.76
C VAL A 136 -7.60 -21.74 0.80
N LEU A 137 -6.89 -20.68 1.21
CA LEU A 137 -6.68 -19.50 0.38
C LEU A 137 -5.89 -19.83 -0.89
N LEU A 138 -4.85 -20.66 -0.78
CA LEU A 138 -4.08 -21.14 -1.93
C LEU A 138 -4.99 -21.86 -2.94
N SER A 139 -5.85 -22.77 -2.46
CA SER A 139 -6.79 -23.50 -3.31
C SER A 139 -7.79 -22.57 -4.02
N LEU A 140 -8.26 -21.51 -3.35
CA LEU A 140 -9.19 -20.53 -3.93
C LEU A 140 -8.51 -19.70 -5.02
N ILE A 141 -7.27 -19.27 -4.79
CA ILE A 141 -6.48 -18.52 -5.78
C ILE A 141 -6.21 -19.39 -7.01
N LEU A 142 -5.78 -20.65 -6.83
CA LEU A 142 -5.54 -21.58 -7.93
C LEU A 142 -6.82 -21.81 -8.75
N LYS A 143 -7.97 -22.02 -8.11
CA LYS A 143 -9.27 -22.13 -8.80
C LYS A 143 -9.64 -20.87 -9.59
N SER A 144 -9.43 -19.69 -8.99
CA SER A 144 -9.68 -18.40 -9.65
C SER A 144 -8.79 -18.23 -10.89
N LEU A 145 -7.50 -18.54 -10.79
CA LEU A 145 -6.56 -18.48 -11.92
C LEU A 145 -6.92 -19.47 -13.03
N ALA A 146 -7.33 -20.69 -12.70
CA ALA A 146 -7.75 -21.70 -13.66
C ALA A 146 -9.03 -21.31 -14.43
N SER A 147 -9.90 -20.51 -13.82
CA SER A 147 -11.18 -20.09 -14.42
C SER A 147 -11.07 -18.98 -15.47
N SER A 148 -9.91 -18.33 -15.60
CA SER A 148 -9.68 -17.23 -16.57
C SER A 148 -8.65 -17.62 -17.64
N PRO A 149 -9.04 -17.69 -18.93
CA PRO A 149 -8.14 -18.13 -20.00
C PRO A 149 -6.93 -17.20 -20.22
N SER A 150 -7.02 -15.93 -19.81
CA SER A 150 -5.93 -14.96 -19.82
C SER A 150 -4.84 -15.22 -18.77
N ASN A 151 -5.13 -16.01 -17.74
CA ASN A 151 -4.24 -16.28 -16.60
C ASN A 151 -3.54 -17.64 -16.69
N LEU A 152 -3.76 -18.42 -17.75
CA LEU A 152 -3.15 -19.74 -17.97
C LEU A 152 -1.61 -19.76 -17.82
N PRO A 153 -0.85 -18.76 -18.34
CA PRO A 153 0.60 -18.71 -18.18
C PRO A 153 1.02 -18.53 -16.71
N VAL A 154 0.27 -17.69 -15.98
CA VAL A 154 0.47 -17.46 -14.55
C VAL A 154 0.13 -18.74 -13.77
N PHE A 155 -1.00 -19.37 -14.06
CA PHE A 155 -1.42 -20.64 -13.45
C PHE A 155 -0.36 -21.76 -13.63
N HIS A 156 0.17 -21.94 -14.85
CA HIS A 156 1.24 -22.93 -15.09
C HIS A 156 2.53 -22.62 -14.31
N SER A 157 2.93 -21.35 -14.19
CA SER A 157 4.09 -20.96 -13.37
C SER A 157 3.88 -21.18 -11.85
N PHE A 158 2.62 -21.17 -11.40
CA PHE A 158 2.26 -21.51 -10.02
C PHE A 158 2.41 -23.02 -9.76
N LEU A 159 1.95 -23.88 -10.66
CA LEU A 159 1.96 -25.35 -10.50
C LEU A 159 3.34 -26.02 -10.65
N HIS A 160 4.24 -25.49 -11.48
CA HIS A 160 5.55 -26.13 -11.77
C HIS A 160 6.47 -26.32 -10.55
N HIS A 161 6.15 -25.74 -9.39
CA HIS A 161 6.93 -25.87 -8.16
C HIS A 161 6.26 -26.72 -7.07
N GLU A 162 4.96 -27.05 -7.19
CA GLU A 162 4.25 -27.96 -6.27
C GLU A 162 4.58 -29.44 -6.55
N LEU A 163 5.11 -29.77 -7.73
CA LEU A 163 5.47 -31.15 -8.11
C LEU A 163 6.94 -31.53 -7.78
N LEU A 164 7.68 -30.67 -7.07
CA LEU A 164 9.07 -30.91 -6.66
C LEU A 164 9.32 -30.76 -5.15
N SER A 165 8.25 -30.72 -4.33
CA SER A 165 8.32 -30.76 -2.87
C SER A 165 7.63 -32.03 -2.37
#